data_AF-A0A6J0XP90-F1
#
_entry.id   AF-A0A6J0XP90-F1
#
_cell.length_a   1.000
_cell.length_b   1.000
_cell.length_c   1.000
_cell.angle_alpha   90.00
_cell.angle_beta   90.00
_cell.angle_gamma   90.00
#
_symmetry.space_group_name_H-M   'P 1'
#
loop_
_entity.id
_entity.type
_entity.pdbx_description
1 polymer ?
#
loop_
_entity_poly.entity_id
_entity_poly.type
_entity_poly.pdbx_seq_one_letter_code
_entity_poly.pdbx_strand_id
1 'polypeptide(L)' 'MSFLIAARSELEPKYRFERCQEVKGICKPFCDDIEYDYGYCIKWRNQCCI' A
#
# COMPACT_ATOMS: atom_id res chain seq x y z
N MET A 1 11.45 -28.73 11.69
CA MET A 1 11.73 -27.56 10.82
C MET A 1 10.42 -27.02 10.30
N SER A 2 9.86 -25.99 10.93
CA SER A 2 8.67 -25.31 10.44
C SER A 2 9.07 -24.46 9.24
N PHE A 3 8.64 -24.84 8.05
CA PHE A 3 8.80 -24.03 6.84
C PHE A 3 7.90 -22.80 6.96
N LEU A 4 8.47 -21.68 7.40
CA LEU A 4 7.82 -20.38 7.28
C LEU A 4 7.75 -20.04 5.80
N ILE A 5 6.60 -20.30 5.18
CA ILE A 5 6.32 -19.86 3.81
C ILE A 5 6.29 -18.33 3.88
N ALA A 6 7.39 -17.69 3.52
CA ALA A 6 7.43 -16.26 3.34
C ALA A 6 6.51 -15.93 2.17
N ALA A 7 5.26 -15.58 2.47
CA ALA A 7 4.29 -15.09 1.50
C ALA A 7 4.76 -13.72 0.99
N ARG A 8 5.79 -13.71 0.14
CA ARG A 8 6.16 -12.54 -0.65
C ARG A 8 5.15 -12.44 -1.78
N SER A 9 4.34 -11.39 -1.79
CA SER A 9 3.66 -10.99 -3.02
C SER A 9 4.71 -10.69 -4.08
N GLU A 10 4.73 -11.46 -5.18
CA GLU A 10 5.53 -11.18 -6.38
C GLU A 10 4.96 -10.02 -7.22
N LEU A 11 3.85 -9.42 -6.76
CA LEU A 11 3.31 -8.21 -7.37
C LEU A 11 4.33 -7.10 -7.26
N GLU A 12 4.88 -6.68 -8.40
CA GLU A 12 5.80 -5.56 -8.47
C GLU A 12 5.17 -4.36 -7.74
N PRO A 13 5.93 -3.69 -6.87
CA PRO A 13 5.39 -2.59 -6.09
C PRO A 13 4.70 -1.55 -7.00
N LYS A 14 5.22 -1.31 -8.22
CA LYS A 14 4.69 -0.38 -9.24
C LYS A 14 3.16 -0.39 -9.32
N TYR A 15 2.55 -1.58 -9.38
CA TYR A 15 1.10 -1.72 -9.53
C TYR A 15 0.30 -1.09 -8.37
N ARG A 16 0.85 -1.07 -7.15
CA ARG A 16 0.15 -0.50 -5.98
C ARG A 16 0.23 1.03 -5.93
N PHE A 17 1.35 1.62 -6.36
CA PHE A 17 1.49 3.07 -6.39
C PHE A 17 0.70 3.70 -7.51
N GLU A 18 0.71 3.09 -8.71
CA GLU A 18 -0.07 3.56 -9.85
C GLU A 18 -1.57 3.60 -9.51
N ARG A 19 -2.09 2.55 -8.85
CA ARG A 19 -3.49 2.54 -8.38
C ARG A 19 -3.81 3.63 -7.36
N CYS A 20 -2.85 4.01 -6.51
CA CYS A 20 -3.03 5.13 -5.58
C CYS A 20 -3.04 6.48 -6.31
N GLN A 21 -2.19 6.63 -7.33
CA GLN A 21 -2.17 7.84 -8.17
C GLN A 21 -3.42 7.96 -9.06
N GLU A 22 -3.95 6.85 -9.58
CA GLU A 22 -5.16 6.84 -10.41
C GLU A 22 -6.39 7.40 -9.66
N VAL A 23 -6.51 7.06 -8.38
CA VAL A 23 -7.59 7.58 -7.50
C VAL A 23 -7.25 8.94 -6.89
N LYS A 24 -6.15 9.58 -7.32
CA LYS A 24 -5.60 10.83 -6.76
C LYS A 24 -5.31 10.75 -5.25
N GLY A 25 -5.07 9.54 -4.75
CA GLY A 25 -4.69 9.31 -3.36
C GLY A 25 -3.25 9.73 -3.07
N ILE A 26 -2.98 10.04 -1.81
CA ILE A 26 -1.68 10.44 -1.28
C ILE A 26 -1.11 9.29 -0.45
N CYS A 27 0.16 8.95 -0.68
CA CYS A 27 0.86 7.95 0.12
C CYS A 27 1.38 8.57 1.42
N LYS A 28 0.80 8.20 2.56
CA LYS A 28 1.17 8.68 3.90
C LYS A 28 1.40 7.48 4.85
N PRO A 29 2.17 7.61 5.94
CA PRO A 29 2.29 6.53 6.92
C PRO A 29 0.96 6.22 7.64
N PHE A 30 0.10 7.24 7.83
CA PHE A 30 -1.24 7.13 8.39
C PHE A 30 -2.17 8.09 7.66
N CYS A 31 -3.39 7.66 7.37
CA CYS A 31 -4.45 8.52 6.84
C CYS A 31 -5.04 9.38 7.96
N ASP A 32 -5.45 10.60 7.60
CA ASP A 32 -6.17 11.48 8.52
C ASP A 32 -7.60 10.93 8.76
N ASP A 33 -8.25 11.32 9.86
CA ASP A 33 -9.59 10.81 10.22
C ASP A 33 -10.69 11.13 9.19
N ILE A 34 -10.42 12.08 8.29
CA ILE A 34 -11.32 12.50 7.20
C ILE A 34 -11.02 11.81 5.87
N GLU A 35 -9.92 11.05 5.79
CA GLU A 35 -9.45 10.40 4.57
C GLU A 35 -9.85 8.92 4.56
N TYR A 36 -10.09 8.40 3.36
CA TYR A 36 -10.42 7.00 3.16
C TYR A 36 -9.14 6.17 2.96
N ASP A 37 -8.93 5.15 3.80
CA ASP A 37 -7.85 4.18 3.61
C ASP A 37 -8.18 3.27 2.43
N TYR A 38 -7.57 3.57 1.29
CA TYR A 38 -7.73 2.82 0.05
C TYR A 38 -6.79 1.61 -0.03
N GLY A 39 -5.79 1.53 0.85
CA GLY A 39 -4.84 0.42 0.91
C GLY A 39 -3.40 0.86 1.18
N TYR A 40 -2.43 0.21 0.55
CA TYR A 40 -1.01 0.41 0.84
C TYR A 40 -0.19 0.84 -0.37
N CYS A 41 0.75 1.77 -0.14
CA CYS A 41 1.72 2.20 -1.12
C CYS A 41 3.00 1.34 -1.11
N ILE A 42 3.83 1.53 -2.15
CA ILE A 42 5.06 0.78 -2.41
C ILE A 42 6.06 0.80 -1.27
N LYS A 43 6.26 1.98 -0.65
CA LYS A 43 7.23 2.14 0.42
C LYS A 43 6.64 1.58 1.71
N TRP A 44 7.43 0.74 2.37
CA TRP A 44 7.08 0.03 3.60
C TRP A 44 6.28 0.89 4.57
N ARG A 45 5.10 0.37 4.96
CA ARG A 45 4.14 0.92 5.93
C ARG A 45 3.39 2.20 5.52
N ASN A 46 3.57 2.72 4.31
CA ASN A 46 2.71 3.83 3.86
C ASN A 46 1.36 3.31 3.37
N GLN A 47 0.29 3.90 3.87
CA GLN A 47 -1.08 3.77 3.40
C GLN A 47 -1.33 4.70 2.21
N CYS A 48 -2.26 4.33 1.35
CA CYS A 48 -2.82 5.17 0.30
C CYS A 48 -4.10 5.82 0.84
N CYS A 49 -4.08 7.13 1.03
CA CYS A 49 -5.17 7.90 1.62
C CYS A 49 -5.84 8.74 0.54
N ILE A 50 -7.16 8.64 0.42
CA ILE A 50 -7.99 9.42 -0.51
C ILE A 50 -8.78 10.48 0.24
#